data_AF-A0A2D6L7T1-F1
#
_entry.id   AF-A0A2D6L7T1-F1
#
_cell.length_a   1.000
_cell.length_b   1.000
_cell.length_c   1.000
_cell.angle_alpha   90.00
_cell.angle_beta   90.00
_cell.angle_gamma   90.00
#
_symmetry.space_group_name_H-M   'P 1'
#
loop_
_entity.id
_entity.type
_entity.pdbx_description
1 polymer ?
#
loop_
_entity_poly.entity_id
_entity_poly.type
_entity_poly.pdbx_seq_one_letter_code
_entity_poly.pdbx_strand_id
1 'polypeptide(L)'
;MATKQFCNFIKERNMGRKTNTLLSECKAKAKHTSDRIESLHRLVARKTYPKAKFEIMRQRVRKGDNLLFDPLEIYRFFGEGVWNATKFEFVALDPRPENAQVNETIFSSGKVLGVEVTIPKYAKQCTYGNIDPQHTGKDSTQSAIEDVLLGKYDFYAHAHKEPQRTVVATIRPDLDSVGAMALLKMRDFDASILLLVSDIVKRVAKIAQADTFTHGEWPGPQPLPSRKNPWASGHAAGASDTRELAAIAAAVGDHKIPLEKRVEIMEKWLITGKEPEIYREQVEQKRQDMIVALENGEIKIKIEKEGNITFVESIHLAGLSLGYASSPVVIAYNPRLKLKKGESIQKFTIAQYKEGYIDLGKVREKLQKLEPGWGGSPTIIGSPQGVSSKLTPEQIIAVVKRVSQT
;
A
#
# COMPACT_ATOMS: atom_id res chain seq x y z
N MET A 1 17.42 -18.10 -10.05
CA MET A 1 17.00 -16.77 -10.56
C MET A 1 16.81 -15.74 -9.44
N ALA A 2 16.05 -16.06 -8.38
CA ALA A 2 15.78 -15.16 -7.24
C ALA A 2 17.03 -14.56 -6.55
N THR A 3 18.12 -15.31 -6.40
CA THR A 3 19.36 -14.83 -5.76
C THR A 3 20.09 -13.75 -6.56
N LYS A 4 20.01 -13.78 -7.90
CA LYS A 4 20.61 -12.76 -8.78
C LYS A 4 19.81 -11.46 -8.70
N GLN A 5 18.47 -11.56 -8.73
CA GLN A 5 17.57 -10.41 -8.53
C GLN A 5 17.75 -9.78 -7.14
N PHE A 6 17.87 -10.58 -6.09
CA PHE A 6 18.15 -10.10 -4.73
C PHE A 6 19.53 -9.42 -4.61
N CYS A 7 20.57 -10.00 -5.22
CA CYS A 7 21.90 -9.38 -5.23
C CYS A 7 21.95 -8.08 -6.03
N ASN A 8 21.17 -7.96 -7.11
CA ASN A 8 21.04 -6.72 -7.88
C ASN A 8 20.26 -5.67 -7.08
N PHE A 9 19.14 -6.06 -6.45
CA PHE A 9 18.36 -5.20 -5.56
C PHE A 9 19.20 -4.58 -4.43
N ILE A 10 20.02 -5.38 -3.74
CA ILE A 10 20.93 -4.87 -2.69
C ILE A 10 22.01 -3.93 -3.24
N LYS A 11 22.54 -4.23 -4.44
CA LYS A 11 23.58 -3.41 -5.09
C LYS A 11 23.03 -2.07 -5.59
N GLU A 12 21.85 -2.07 -6.20
CA GLU A 12 21.21 -0.88 -6.77
C GLU A 12 20.75 0.11 -5.69
N ARG A 13 20.39 -0.38 -4.50
CA ARG A 13 19.83 0.45 -3.41
C ARG A 13 20.82 0.84 -2.32
N ASN A 14 22.12 0.59 -2.52
CA ASN A 14 23.23 1.09 -1.68
C ASN A 14 23.05 0.82 -0.16
N MET A 15 22.55 -0.36 0.20
CA MET A 15 22.36 -0.73 1.62
C MET A 15 23.73 -0.73 2.34
N GLY A 16 23.80 -0.03 3.49
CA GLY A 16 25.04 0.47 4.10
C GLY A 16 26.20 -0.53 4.33
N ARG A 17 27.37 0.00 4.70
CA ARG A 17 28.67 -0.72 4.78
C ARG A 17 28.61 -2.11 5.44
N LYS A 18 27.83 -2.29 6.52
CA LYS A 18 27.71 -3.58 7.23
C LYS A 18 27.11 -4.70 6.36
N THR A 19 26.13 -4.38 5.52
CA THR A 19 25.46 -5.35 4.65
C THR A 19 26.37 -5.78 3.50
N ASN A 20 27.16 -4.86 2.95
CA ASN A 20 28.13 -5.15 1.89
C ASN A 20 29.30 -6.03 2.36
N THR A 21 29.78 -5.83 3.59
CA THR A 21 30.80 -6.71 4.19
C THR A 21 30.26 -8.13 4.38
N LEU A 22 29.07 -8.29 4.97
CA LEU A 22 28.42 -9.60 5.16
C LEU A 22 28.18 -10.34 3.82
N LEU A 23 27.77 -9.62 2.77
CA LEU A 23 27.55 -10.19 1.45
C LEU A 23 28.86 -10.65 0.78
N SER A 24 29.96 -9.91 0.99
CA SER A 24 31.29 -10.26 0.48
C SER A 24 31.88 -11.51 1.15
N GLU A 25 31.71 -11.64 2.47
CA GLU A 25 32.13 -12.82 3.24
C GLU A 25 31.37 -14.09 2.83
N CYS A 26 30.06 -13.98 2.58
CA CYS A 26 29.25 -15.11 2.12
C CYS A 26 29.55 -15.52 0.67
N LYS A 27 29.95 -14.58 -0.20
CA LYS A 27 30.42 -14.89 -1.55
C LYS A 27 31.76 -15.61 -1.55
N ALA A 28 32.66 -15.26 -0.63
CA ALA A 28 33.99 -15.85 -0.53
C ALA A 28 34.00 -17.30 -0.02
N LYS A 29 32.96 -17.74 0.71
CA LYS A 29 32.97 -19.03 1.44
C LYS A 29 32.13 -20.16 0.84
N ALA A 30 31.37 -19.94 -0.24
CA ALA A 30 30.38 -20.93 -0.68
C ALA A 30 30.38 -21.15 -2.21
N LYS A 31 30.61 -22.42 -2.61
CA LYS A 31 30.60 -22.91 -4.00
C LYS A 31 29.19 -23.16 -4.55
N HIS A 32 28.22 -23.51 -3.70
CA HIS A 32 26.82 -23.77 -4.10
C HIS A 32 25.80 -22.87 -3.35
N THR A 33 24.61 -22.71 -3.92
CA THR A 33 23.55 -21.82 -3.40
C THR A 33 23.00 -22.28 -2.04
N SER A 34 22.94 -23.59 -1.79
CA SER A 34 22.59 -24.19 -0.49
C SER A 34 23.59 -23.79 0.60
N ASP A 35 24.88 -23.84 0.28
CA ASP A 35 25.97 -23.52 1.22
C ASP A 35 25.99 -22.03 1.58
N ARG A 36 25.50 -21.16 0.67
CA ARG A 36 25.33 -19.73 0.90
C ARG A 36 24.22 -19.45 1.91
N ILE A 37 23.08 -20.11 1.78
CA ILE A 37 21.95 -19.98 2.71
C ILE A 37 22.38 -20.53 4.08
N GLU A 38 23.03 -21.69 4.12
CA GLU A 38 23.51 -22.28 5.36
C GLU A 38 24.59 -21.43 6.05
N SER A 39 25.50 -20.82 5.27
CA SER A 39 26.53 -19.92 5.82
C SER A 39 25.94 -18.60 6.33
N LEU A 40 24.95 -18.03 5.64
CA LEU A 40 24.22 -16.84 6.11
C LEU A 40 23.47 -17.16 7.41
N HIS A 41 22.80 -18.32 7.46
CA HIS A 41 22.12 -18.82 8.66
C HIS A 41 23.10 -19.04 9.83
N ARG A 42 24.28 -19.64 9.61
CA ARG A 42 25.31 -19.84 10.65
C ARG A 42 25.87 -18.50 11.18
N LEU A 43 26.01 -17.50 10.32
CA LEU A 43 26.59 -16.21 10.66
C LEU A 43 25.62 -15.35 11.47
N VAL A 44 24.34 -15.34 11.09
CA VAL A 44 23.23 -14.70 11.84
C VAL A 44 22.98 -15.46 13.15
N ALA A 45 22.99 -16.78 13.14
CA ALA A 45 22.73 -17.61 14.32
C ALA A 45 23.79 -17.47 15.44
N ARG A 46 25.07 -17.30 15.08
CA ARG A 46 26.17 -17.19 16.05
C ARG A 46 26.14 -15.91 16.90
N LYS A 47 25.45 -14.87 16.45
CA LYS A 47 25.45 -13.57 17.13
C LYS A 47 24.19 -13.26 17.94
N THR A 48 23.10 -14.01 17.75
CA THR A 48 21.78 -13.52 18.22
C THR A 48 20.88 -14.55 18.94
N TYR A 49 21.22 -15.87 19.00
CA TYR A 49 20.24 -16.89 19.43
C TYR A 49 20.71 -17.81 20.59
N PRO A 50 19.80 -18.25 21.48
CA PRO A 50 20.10 -19.26 22.48
C PRO A 50 20.48 -20.61 21.84
N LYS A 51 21.65 -21.16 22.21
CA LYS A 51 22.23 -22.41 21.66
C LYS A 51 21.26 -23.60 21.54
N ALA A 52 20.30 -23.71 22.46
CA ALA A 52 19.37 -24.84 22.53
C ALA A 52 18.38 -24.90 21.34
N LYS A 53 17.79 -23.76 20.92
CA LYS A 53 16.86 -23.73 19.78
C LYS A 53 17.56 -24.00 18.45
N PHE A 54 18.83 -23.59 18.34
CA PHE A 54 19.67 -23.84 17.18
C PHE A 54 20.01 -25.33 17.01
N GLU A 55 20.29 -26.04 18.10
CA GLU A 55 20.65 -27.47 18.02
C GLU A 55 19.46 -28.34 17.60
N ILE A 56 18.23 -27.99 17.98
CA ILE A 56 17.00 -28.65 17.52
C ILE A 56 16.83 -28.50 16.00
N MET A 57 17.04 -27.29 15.47
CA MET A 57 16.93 -27.02 14.04
C MET A 57 18.04 -27.73 13.26
N ARG A 58 19.26 -27.76 13.80
CA ARG A 58 20.41 -28.48 13.24
C ARG A 58 20.20 -29.99 13.20
N GLN A 59 19.58 -30.57 14.23
CA GLN A 59 19.25 -32.00 14.28
C GLN A 59 18.20 -32.39 13.23
N ARG A 60 17.19 -31.53 12.97
CA ARG A 60 16.17 -31.78 11.94
C ARG A 60 16.72 -31.68 10.52
N VAL A 61 17.53 -30.65 10.23
CA VAL A 61 18.23 -30.53 8.93
C VAL A 61 19.15 -31.73 8.66
N ARG A 62 19.88 -32.21 9.69
CA ARG A 62 20.74 -33.40 9.58
C ARG A 62 19.99 -34.70 9.32
N LYS A 63 18.70 -34.78 9.65
CA LYS A 63 17.85 -35.96 9.40
C LYS A 63 17.34 -36.04 7.96
N GLY A 64 17.66 -35.05 7.11
CA GLY A 64 17.20 -35.03 5.72
C GLY A 64 15.72 -34.70 5.59
N ASP A 65 15.09 -34.18 6.65
CA ASP A 65 13.76 -33.61 6.56
C ASP A 65 13.84 -32.46 5.55
N ASN A 66 13.14 -32.60 4.41
CA ASN A 66 12.97 -31.52 3.44
C ASN A 66 12.19 -30.41 4.14
N LEU A 67 12.94 -29.51 4.76
CA LEU A 67 12.41 -28.39 5.53
C LEU A 67 11.91 -27.30 4.57
N LEU A 68 10.84 -27.60 3.85
CA LEU A 68 9.74 -26.67 3.64
C LEU A 68 9.12 -26.42 5.01
N PHE A 69 9.83 -25.71 5.88
CA PHE A 69 9.17 -25.19 7.06
C PHE A 69 8.03 -24.31 6.58
N ASP A 70 6.85 -24.47 7.18
CA ASP A 70 5.84 -23.41 7.08
C ASP A 70 6.51 -22.12 7.57
N PRO A 71 6.55 -21.04 6.76
CA PRO A 71 7.07 -19.75 7.21
C PRO A 71 6.44 -19.29 8.53
N LEU A 72 5.20 -19.71 8.80
CA LEU A 72 4.52 -19.47 10.07
C LEU A 72 5.11 -20.28 11.24
N GLU A 73 5.60 -21.50 11.00
CA GLU A 73 6.28 -22.31 12.03
C GLU A 73 7.66 -21.75 12.36
N ILE A 74 8.43 -21.30 11.35
CA ILE A 74 9.69 -20.57 11.59
C ILE A 74 9.41 -19.32 12.43
N TYR A 75 8.41 -18.54 12.03
CA TYR A 75 7.99 -17.33 12.75
C TYR A 75 7.64 -17.67 14.21
N ARG A 76 6.74 -18.61 14.46
CA ARG A 76 6.35 -19.04 15.81
C ARG A 76 7.54 -19.56 16.63
N PHE A 77 8.39 -20.39 16.02
CA PHE A 77 9.54 -21.01 16.70
C PHE A 77 10.56 -19.99 17.20
N PHE A 78 10.79 -18.92 16.45
CA PHE A 78 11.70 -17.83 16.83
C PHE A 78 11.03 -16.74 17.68
N GLY A 79 9.71 -16.56 17.57
CA GLY A 79 8.99 -15.45 18.21
C GLY A 79 8.66 -15.58 19.68
N GLU A 80 8.33 -16.78 20.14
CA GLU A 80 7.63 -16.92 21.41
C GLU A 80 8.51 -16.79 22.67
N GLY A 81 9.79 -16.39 22.60
CA GLY A 81 10.68 -16.63 23.75
C GLY A 81 11.81 -15.68 24.11
N VAL A 82 12.10 -14.55 23.44
CA VAL A 82 13.32 -13.77 23.80
C VAL A 82 13.19 -12.25 23.80
N TRP A 83 12.09 -11.64 23.36
CA TRP A 83 12.01 -10.17 23.32
C TRP A 83 10.71 -9.70 23.95
N ASN A 84 10.82 -8.76 24.90
CA ASN A 84 9.68 -8.02 25.44
C ASN A 84 9.02 -7.31 24.25
N ALA A 85 8.00 -7.95 23.66
CA ALA A 85 7.32 -7.47 22.47
C ALA A 85 6.91 -6.02 22.68
N THR A 86 7.35 -5.14 21.79
CA THR A 86 6.87 -3.77 21.78
C THR A 86 5.38 -3.86 21.52
N LYS A 87 4.54 -3.55 22.51
CA LYS A 87 3.10 -3.60 22.32
C LYS A 87 2.68 -2.41 21.46
N PHE A 88 2.50 -2.65 20.17
CA PHE A 88 1.91 -1.67 19.27
C PHE A 88 0.40 -1.57 19.49
N GLU A 89 -0.11 -0.36 19.54
CA GLU A 89 -1.53 -0.04 19.40
C GLU A 89 -1.75 0.62 18.05
N PHE A 90 -2.55 0.00 17.18
CA PHE A 90 -2.82 0.51 15.85
C PHE A 90 -4.09 1.35 15.85
N VAL A 91 -3.98 2.62 15.45
CA VAL A 91 -5.10 3.55 15.41
C VAL A 91 -5.26 4.20 14.04
N ALA A 92 -6.50 4.42 13.63
CA ALA A 92 -6.83 5.22 12.46
C ALA A 92 -7.21 6.63 12.91
N LEU A 93 -6.50 7.64 12.42
CA LEU A 93 -6.83 9.05 12.62
C LEU A 93 -7.98 9.42 11.70
N ASP A 94 -8.88 10.27 12.21
CA ASP A 94 -9.98 10.78 11.40
C ASP A 94 -9.62 12.16 10.82
N PRO A 95 -9.53 12.32 9.49
CA PRO A 95 -9.15 13.60 8.88
C PRO A 95 -10.19 14.71 9.07
N ARG A 96 -11.41 14.38 9.51
CA ARG A 96 -12.54 15.32 9.52
C ARG A 96 -12.50 16.23 10.75
N PRO A 97 -12.80 17.54 10.61
CA PRO A 97 -12.72 18.50 11.71
C PRO A 97 -13.54 18.11 12.95
N GLU A 98 -14.71 17.51 12.76
CA GLU A 98 -15.60 17.11 13.87
C GLU A 98 -15.02 16.03 14.79
N ASN A 99 -13.97 15.32 14.35
CA ASN A 99 -13.30 14.27 15.12
C ASN A 99 -11.93 14.72 15.68
N ALA A 100 -11.61 16.02 15.62
CA ALA A 100 -10.33 16.54 16.08
C ALA A 100 -10.02 16.17 17.54
N GLN A 101 -11.02 16.21 18.43
CA GLN A 101 -10.85 15.87 19.85
C GLN A 101 -10.43 14.41 20.09
N VAL A 102 -10.93 13.48 19.25
CA VAL A 102 -10.57 12.06 19.32
C VAL A 102 -9.10 11.90 18.95
N ASN A 103 -8.65 12.57 17.88
CA ASN A 103 -7.25 12.55 17.48
C ASN A 103 -6.34 13.19 18.54
N GLU A 104 -6.76 14.28 19.17
CA GLU A 104 -6.00 14.93 20.26
C GLU A 104 -5.80 13.98 21.45
N THR A 105 -6.80 13.16 21.77
CA THR A 105 -6.68 12.14 22.82
C THR A 105 -5.61 11.11 22.45
N ILE A 106 -5.55 10.68 21.18
CA ILE A 106 -4.51 9.77 20.68
C ILE A 106 -3.12 10.39 20.85
N PHE A 107 -2.94 11.65 20.44
CA PHE A 107 -1.66 12.35 20.52
C PHE A 107 -1.24 12.69 21.96
N SER A 108 -2.18 12.86 22.88
CA SER A 108 -1.90 13.14 24.30
C SER A 108 -1.13 12.01 25.00
N SER A 109 -1.10 10.79 24.44
CA SER A 109 -0.26 9.69 24.91
C SER A 109 1.24 9.97 24.78
N GLY A 110 1.65 10.93 23.94
CA GLY A 110 3.03 11.37 23.74
C GLY A 110 3.94 10.35 23.03
N LYS A 111 3.41 9.20 22.57
CA LYS A 111 4.19 8.08 22.01
C LYS A 111 3.59 7.59 20.69
N VAL A 112 3.51 8.52 19.73
CA VAL A 112 2.84 8.27 18.45
C VAL A 112 3.85 8.22 17.32
N LEU A 113 3.90 7.08 16.63
CA LEU A 113 4.52 6.91 15.33
C LEU A 113 3.45 7.10 14.25
N GLY A 114 3.65 8.06 13.35
CA GLY A 114 2.83 8.22 12.17
C GLY A 114 3.28 7.27 11.05
N VAL A 115 2.32 6.73 10.31
CA VAL A 115 2.51 6.03 9.04
C VAL A 115 1.50 6.62 8.07
N GLU A 116 1.96 7.26 6.99
CA GLU A 116 1.10 7.95 6.01
C GLU A 116 0.15 8.98 6.66
N VAL A 117 0.64 9.73 7.65
CA VAL A 117 -0.12 10.84 8.26
C VAL A 117 0.06 12.08 7.39
N THR A 118 -0.77 12.21 6.36
CA THR A 118 -0.63 13.24 5.33
C THR A 118 -1.10 14.64 5.74
N ILE A 119 -1.86 14.78 6.84
CA ILE A 119 -2.26 16.10 7.37
C ILE A 119 -1.10 16.71 8.15
N PRO A 120 -0.53 17.86 7.73
CA PRO A 120 0.66 18.42 8.37
C PRO A 120 0.50 18.71 9.87
N LYS A 121 -0.70 19.12 10.31
CA LYS A 121 -1.02 19.34 11.74
C LYS A 121 -0.84 18.05 12.56
N TYR A 122 -1.26 16.91 12.03
CA TYR A 122 -1.19 15.61 12.71
C TYR A 122 0.19 14.98 12.58
N ALA A 123 0.84 15.10 11.41
CA ALA A 123 2.20 14.61 11.21
C ALA A 123 3.19 15.23 12.22
N LYS A 124 3.04 16.53 12.52
CA LYS A 124 3.86 17.24 13.52
C LYS A 124 3.62 16.79 14.97
N GLN A 125 2.50 16.14 15.25
CA GLN A 125 2.15 15.62 16.58
C GLN A 125 2.64 14.18 16.79
N CYS A 126 3.09 13.50 15.73
CA CYS A 126 3.71 12.19 15.83
C CYS A 126 5.10 12.32 16.47
N THR A 127 5.19 12.08 17.79
CA THR A 127 6.39 12.30 18.60
C THR A 127 7.58 11.42 18.22
N TYR A 128 7.33 10.25 17.64
CA TYR A 128 8.40 9.42 17.09
C TYR A 128 8.75 9.80 15.65
N GLY A 129 7.87 10.52 14.95
CA GLY A 129 8.03 10.89 13.55
C GLY A 129 6.91 10.33 12.69
N ASN A 130 6.97 10.61 11.39
CA ASN A 130 5.99 10.16 10.40
C ASN A 130 6.69 9.43 9.26
N ILE A 131 6.35 8.16 9.04
CA ILE A 131 6.81 7.34 7.91
C ILE A 131 5.86 7.62 6.75
N ASP A 132 6.26 8.58 5.93
CA ASP A 132 5.48 9.07 4.78
C ASP A 132 6.46 9.69 3.76
N PRO A 133 7.32 8.86 3.13
CA PRO A 133 8.27 9.34 2.14
C PRO A 133 7.60 10.05 0.95
N GLN A 134 6.39 9.64 0.59
CA GLN A 134 5.68 10.12 -0.59
C GLN A 134 5.12 11.54 -0.43
N HIS A 135 4.53 11.87 0.73
CA HIS A 135 3.82 13.13 0.92
C HIS A 135 4.59 14.16 1.75
N THR A 136 5.67 13.76 2.45
CA THR A 136 6.51 14.69 3.24
C THR A 136 7.67 15.34 2.45
N GLY A 137 7.70 15.17 1.13
CA GLY A 137 8.69 15.80 0.25
C GLY A 137 10.09 15.17 0.28
N LYS A 138 10.20 13.92 0.76
CA LYS A 138 11.46 13.17 0.76
C LYS A 138 11.70 12.47 -0.58
N ASP A 139 10.84 11.52 -0.93
CA ASP A 139 10.95 10.71 -2.14
C ASP A 139 9.57 10.20 -2.53
N SER A 140 8.97 10.84 -3.55
CA SER A 140 7.65 10.45 -4.09
C SER A 140 7.65 9.09 -4.78
N THR A 141 8.81 8.45 -4.95
CA THR A 141 8.98 7.15 -5.60
C THR A 141 9.12 5.99 -4.60
N GLN A 142 9.16 6.30 -3.30
CA GLN A 142 9.29 5.31 -2.25
C GLN A 142 8.02 5.28 -1.42
N SER A 143 7.49 4.09 -1.11
CA SER A 143 6.31 3.94 -0.25
C SER A 143 6.67 3.69 1.23
N ALA A 144 5.71 3.83 2.15
CA ALA A 144 5.95 3.62 3.58
C ALA A 144 6.33 2.17 3.91
N ILE A 145 5.72 1.17 3.26
CA ILE A 145 6.05 -0.24 3.46
C ILE A 145 7.51 -0.53 3.06
N GLU A 146 8.03 0.13 2.02
CA GLU A 146 9.43 0.02 1.63
C GLU A 146 10.36 0.68 2.63
N ASP A 147 10.00 1.87 3.14
CA ASP A 147 10.81 2.59 4.13
C ASP A 147 10.97 1.78 5.43
N VAL A 148 9.89 1.14 5.87
CA VAL A 148 9.94 0.16 6.96
C VAL A 148 10.79 -1.04 6.56
N LEU A 149 10.58 -1.68 5.42
CA LEU A 149 11.36 -2.87 5.03
C LEU A 149 12.87 -2.59 5.01
N LEU A 150 13.29 -1.47 4.42
CA LEU A 150 14.69 -1.08 4.24
C LEU A 150 15.36 -0.61 5.54
N GLY A 151 14.58 -0.33 6.59
CA GLY A 151 15.14 0.10 7.88
C GLY A 151 15.79 1.46 7.85
N LYS A 152 15.33 2.33 6.94
CA LYS A 152 15.70 3.74 6.95
C LYS A 152 15.16 4.47 8.18
N TYR A 153 14.08 3.94 8.76
CA TYR A 153 13.53 4.42 10.00
C TYR A 153 14.15 3.67 11.20
N ASP A 154 14.96 4.37 11.99
CA ASP A 154 15.61 3.84 13.20
C ASP A 154 14.65 3.83 14.39
N PHE A 155 13.56 3.06 14.28
CA PHE A 155 12.56 2.92 15.34
C PHE A 155 13.20 2.39 16.63
N TYR A 156 14.18 1.50 16.51
CA TYR A 156 14.82 0.84 17.64
C TYR A 156 15.69 1.77 18.49
N ALA A 157 16.28 2.81 17.92
CA ALA A 157 16.93 3.87 18.71
C ALA A 157 15.96 4.56 19.69
N HIS A 158 14.66 4.58 19.37
CA HIS A 158 13.62 5.19 20.20
C HIS A 158 12.90 4.19 21.10
N ALA A 159 12.57 3.00 20.59
CA ALA A 159 11.75 2.01 21.30
C ALA A 159 12.49 1.23 22.42
N HIS A 160 13.80 0.99 22.30
CA HIS A 160 14.54 0.23 23.31
C HIS A 160 14.69 0.96 24.66
N LYS A 161 14.43 2.27 24.71
CA LYS A 161 14.59 3.05 25.93
C LYS A 161 13.41 2.89 26.88
N GLU A 162 12.23 2.50 26.40
CA GLU A 162 11.05 2.31 27.23
C GLU A 162 10.16 1.16 26.71
N PRO A 163 9.98 0.05 27.45
CA PRO A 163 9.17 -1.11 27.04
C PRO A 163 7.64 -0.84 27.07
N GLN A 164 7.22 0.41 26.90
CA GLN A 164 5.83 0.82 26.98
C GLN A 164 5.11 0.76 25.62
N ARG A 165 3.77 0.74 25.68
CA ARG A 165 2.86 0.68 24.54
C ARG A 165 3.13 1.85 23.58
N THR A 166 3.45 1.56 22.32
CA THR A 166 3.64 2.58 21.28
C THR A 166 2.40 2.64 20.40
N VAL A 167 1.88 3.83 20.14
CA VAL A 167 0.76 4.02 19.22
C VAL A 167 1.30 4.18 17.81
N VAL A 168 0.82 3.37 16.86
CA VAL A 168 1.10 3.53 15.43
C VAL A 168 -0.17 4.01 14.74
N ALA A 169 -0.12 5.23 14.22
CA ALA A 169 -1.27 5.95 13.70
C ALA A 169 -1.17 6.13 12.18
N THR A 170 -2.27 5.93 11.47
CA THR A 170 -2.42 6.29 10.04
C THR A 170 -3.69 7.08 9.81
N ILE A 171 -3.69 7.99 8.84
CA ILE A 171 -4.92 8.66 8.38
C ILE A 171 -5.55 7.96 7.17
N ARG A 172 -4.82 7.05 6.53
CA ARG A 172 -5.19 6.35 5.30
C ARG A 172 -4.89 4.87 5.43
N PRO A 173 -5.75 4.07 6.10
CA PRO A 173 -5.53 2.64 6.20
C PRO A 173 -5.73 1.96 4.83
N ASP A 174 -4.64 1.82 4.08
CA ASP A 174 -4.50 1.18 2.79
C ASP A 174 -3.38 0.13 2.82
N LEU A 175 -3.04 -0.49 1.68
CA LEU A 175 -2.04 -1.56 1.66
C LEU A 175 -0.65 -1.08 2.09
N ASP A 176 -0.27 0.15 1.74
CA ASP A 176 1.05 0.69 2.06
C ASP A 176 1.19 0.92 3.56
N SER A 177 0.26 1.68 4.15
CA SER A 177 0.30 1.99 5.58
C SER A 177 0.03 0.78 6.48
N VAL A 178 -0.96 -0.07 6.16
CA VAL A 178 -1.25 -1.29 6.94
C VAL A 178 -0.14 -2.33 6.73
N GLY A 179 0.45 -2.38 5.54
CA GLY A 179 1.64 -3.19 5.25
C GLY A 179 2.85 -2.75 6.06
N ALA A 180 3.12 -1.45 6.13
CA ALA A 180 4.16 -0.86 6.96
C ALA A 180 3.94 -1.19 8.45
N MET A 181 2.70 -1.06 8.95
CA MET A 181 2.33 -1.46 10.31
C MET A 181 2.56 -2.95 10.58
N ALA A 182 2.19 -3.82 9.63
CA ALA A 182 2.45 -5.25 9.74
C ALA A 182 3.95 -5.55 9.76
N LEU A 183 4.75 -4.90 8.92
CA LEU A 183 6.21 -5.05 8.96
C LEU A 183 6.82 -4.52 10.25
N LEU A 184 6.32 -3.41 10.82
CA LEU A 184 6.77 -2.92 12.14
C LEU A 184 6.48 -3.94 13.23
N LYS A 185 5.27 -4.52 13.24
CA LYS A 185 4.90 -5.61 14.15
C LYS A 185 5.79 -6.83 13.98
N MET A 186 6.09 -7.21 12.74
CA MET A 186 6.97 -8.34 12.44
C MET A 186 8.44 -8.02 12.75
N ARG A 187 8.86 -6.76 12.70
CA ARG A 187 10.25 -6.34 12.93
C ARG A 187 10.70 -6.48 14.37
N ASP A 188 9.78 -6.56 15.33
CA ASP A 188 10.10 -7.02 16.69
C ASP A 188 10.82 -8.40 16.63
N PHE A 189 10.71 -9.11 15.50
CA PHE A 189 11.56 -10.21 15.10
C PHE A 189 12.71 -9.69 14.24
N ASP A 190 13.94 -9.96 14.68
CA ASP A 190 15.22 -9.63 14.03
C ASP A 190 15.08 -9.43 12.49
N ALA A 191 15.34 -8.21 12.03
CA ALA A 191 15.22 -7.78 10.63
C ALA A 191 16.00 -8.68 9.64
N SER A 192 16.98 -9.46 10.12
CA SER A 192 17.67 -10.46 9.32
C SER A 192 16.79 -11.66 8.92
N ILE A 193 15.75 -12.00 9.68
CA ILE A 193 14.77 -13.05 9.34
C ILE A 193 13.84 -12.58 8.21
N LEU A 194 13.40 -11.32 8.24
CA LEU A 194 12.53 -10.77 7.18
C LEU A 194 13.21 -10.75 5.81
N LEU A 195 14.53 -10.51 5.79
CA LEU A 195 15.34 -10.55 4.56
C LEU A 195 15.63 -11.97 4.06
N LEU A 196 15.47 -13.00 4.90
CA LEU A 196 15.63 -14.40 4.53
C LEU A 196 14.37 -14.96 3.83
N VAL A 197 13.20 -14.33 3.99
CA VAL A 197 11.96 -14.75 3.34
C VAL A 197 11.76 -13.96 2.05
N SER A 198 12.35 -14.46 0.95
CA SER A 198 12.32 -13.78 -0.36
C SER A 198 10.91 -13.41 -0.85
N ASP A 199 9.87 -14.09 -0.36
CA ASP A 199 8.49 -13.84 -0.77
C ASP A 199 7.85 -12.65 -0.07
N ILE A 200 8.26 -12.31 1.17
CA ILE A 200 7.81 -11.06 1.83
C ILE A 200 8.28 -9.88 1.00
N VAL A 201 9.57 -9.84 0.64
CA VAL A 201 10.16 -8.76 -0.17
C VAL A 201 9.44 -8.60 -1.51
N LYS A 202 9.08 -9.70 -2.18
CA LYS A 202 8.31 -9.64 -3.43
C LYS A 202 6.92 -9.06 -3.22
N ARG A 203 6.22 -9.45 -2.16
CA ARG A 203 4.87 -8.92 -1.84
C ARG A 203 4.90 -7.44 -1.48
N VAL A 204 5.91 -7.03 -0.70
CA VAL A 204 6.16 -5.62 -0.40
C VAL A 204 6.43 -4.83 -1.69
N ALA A 205 7.29 -5.33 -2.58
CA ALA A 205 7.56 -4.69 -3.87
C ALA A 205 6.30 -4.56 -4.74
N LYS A 206 5.39 -5.53 -4.70
CA LYS A 206 4.09 -5.46 -5.41
C LYS A 206 3.17 -4.38 -4.84
N ILE A 207 3.08 -4.28 -3.51
CA ILE A 207 2.32 -3.20 -2.86
C ILE A 207 2.93 -1.85 -3.23
N ALA A 208 4.23 -1.71 -3.06
CA ALA A 208 4.95 -0.47 -3.38
C ALA A 208 4.72 -0.06 -4.83
N GLN A 209 4.89 -0.98 -5.79
CA GLN A 209 4.64 -0.70 -7.20
C GLN A 209 3.20 -0.23 -7.47
N ALA A 210 2.21 -0.83 -6.80
CA ALA A 210 0.80 -0.48 -6.98
C ALA A 210 0.37 0.80 -6.26
N ASP A 211 1.16 1.24 -5.27
CA ASP A 211 0.90 2.45 -4.47
C ASP A 211 1.66 3.67 -4.99
N THR A 212 2.90 3.48 -5.45
CA THR A 212 3.67 4.52 -6.11
C THR A 212 2.98 4.92 -7.40
N PHE A 213 2.60 6.20 -7.55
CA PHE A 213 2.06 6.77 -8.80
C PHE A 213 3.05 6.74 -9.98
N THR A 214 4.20 6.05 -9.84
CA THR A 214 5.23 5.85 -10.86
C THR A 214 4.90 4.68 -11.79
N HIS A 215 3.68 4.63 -12.32
CA HIS A 215 3.24 3.58 -13.25
C HIS A 215 3.88 3.67 -14.66
N GLY A 216 4.92 4.51 -14.82
CA GLY A 216 5.53 4.83 -16.10
C GLY A 216 4.63 5.71 -16.98
N GLU A 217 4.86 5.66 -18.29
CA GLU A 217 3.93 6.25 -19.27
C GLU A 217 2.62 5.48 -19.28
N TRP A 218 1.53 6.15 -19.63
CA TRP A 218 0.28 5.49 -19.95
C TRP A 218 0.49 4.53 -21.13
N PRO A 219 0.12 3.23 -21.00
CA PRO A 219 0.47 2.18 -21.96
C PRO A 219 -0.34 2.23 -23.27
N GLY A 220 -1.19 3.23 -23.45
CA GLY A 220 -2.17 3.27 -24.52
C GLY A 220 -3.48 2.53 -24.18
N PRO A 221 -4.48 2.57 -25.07
CA PRO A 221 -5.77 1.93 -24.86
C PRO A 221 -5.64 0.43 -24.57
N GLN A 222 -6.41 -0.04 -23.59
CA GLN A 222 -6.47 -1.42 -23.13
C GLN A 222 -7.90 -1.96 -23.24
N PRO A 223 -8.10 -3.28 -23.37
CA PRO A 223 -9.43 -3.86 -23.32
C PRO A 223 -10.11 -3.59 -21.97
N LEU A 224 -11.41 -3.28 -22.02
CA LEU A 224 -12.23 -3.24 -20.80
C LEU A 224 -12.40 -4.66 -20.22
N PRO A 225 -12.64 -4.77 -18.90
CA PRO A 225 -13.01 -6.03 -18.27
C PRO A 225 -14.19 -6.71 -18.98
N SER A 226 -14.11 -8.03 -19.15
CA SER A 226 -15.15 -8.85 -19.75
C SER A 226 -15.22 -10.22 -19.07
N ARG A 227 -16.27 -11.01 -19.32
CA ARG A 227 -16.35 -12.38 -18.77
C ARG A 227 -15.15 -13.27 -19.15
N LYS A 228 -14.58 -13.06 -20.34
CA LYS A 228 -13.40 -13.79 -20.83
C LYS A 228 -12.10 -13.32 -20.17
N ASN A 229 -12.03 -12.05 -19.79
CA ASN A 229 -10.90 -11.48 -19.09
C ASN A 229 -11.37 -10.44 -18.05
N PRO A 230 -11.76 -10.90 -16.84
CA PRO A 230 -12.31 -10.00 -15.82
C PRO A 230 -11.30 -8.99 -15.29
N TRP A 231 -10.01 -9.24 -15.47
CA TRP A 231 -8.90 -8.45 -14.95
C TRP A 231 -8.00 -7.95 -16.09
N ALA A 232 -8.62 -7.39 -17.13
CA ALA A 232 -7.96 -7.03 -18.38
C ALA A 232 -6.93 -5.89 -18.28
N SER A 233 -7.02 -5.05 -17.24
CA SER A 233 -6.07 -3.97 -17.01
C SER A 233 -4.77 -4.51 -16.40
N GLY A 234 -3.74 -4.69 -17.22
CA GLY A 234 -2.36 -4.95 -16.76
C GLY A 234 -1.74 -3.76 -16.02
N HIS A 235 -2.36 -2.58 -16.14
CA HIS A 235 -1.96 -1.32 -15.50
C HIS A 235 -3.15 -0.77 -14.71
N ALA A 236 -3.21 -1.19 -13.46
CA ALA A 236 -4.26 -0.85 -12.51
C ALA A 236 -4.17 0.63 -12.07
N ALA A 237 -5.31 1.27 -11.79
CA ALA A 237 -5.34 2.62 -11.21
C ALA A 237 -4.87 2.65 -9.74
N GLY A 238 -4.79 1.47 -9.12
CA GLY A 238 -4.30 1.21 -7.78
C GLY A 238 -4.42 -0.27 -7.45
N ALA A 239 -3.89 -0.70 -6.30
CA ALA A 239 -3.77 -2.12 -5.97
C ALA A 239 -5.07 -2.94 -6.07
N SER A 240 -6.23 -2.35 -5.77
CA SER A 240 -7.54 -3.00 -5.88
C SER A 240 -7.95 -3.39 -7.30
N ASP A 241 -7.30 -2.83 -8.32
CA ASP A 241 -7.59 -3.11 -9.72
C ASP A 241 -6.74 -4.23 -10.32
N THR A 242 -5.77 -4.75 -9.56
CA THR A 242 -5.06 -5.99 -9.91
C THR A 242 -5.69 -7.17 -9.19
N ARG A 243 -5.83 -8.31 -9.88
CA ARG A 243 -6.36 -9.52 -9.23
C ARG A 243 -5.53 -9.91 -8.01
N GLU A 244 -4.21 -9.82 -8.13
CA GLU A 244 -3.28 -10.29 -7.11
C GLU A 244 -3.38 -9.54 -5.78
N LEU A 245 -3.67 -8.23 -5.80
CA LEU A 245 -3.75 -7.43 -4.58
C LEU A 245 -5.20 -7.11 -4.17
N ALA A 246 -6.19 -7.38 -5.01
CA ALA A 246 -7.59 -7.01 -4.76
C ALA A 246 -8.13 -7.55 -3.43
N ALA A 247 -7.91 -8.84 -3.15
CA ALA A 247 -8.46 -9.48 -1.94
C ALA A 247 -7.86 -8.88 -0.66
N ILE A 248 -6.53 -8.68 -0.63
CA ILE A 248 -5.87 -8.09 0.53
C ILE A 248 -6.21 -6.58 0.65
N ALA A 249 -6.34 -5.86 -0.47
CA ALA A 249 -6.77 -4.46 -0.49
C ALA A 249 -8.18 -4.31 0.12
N ALA A 250 -9.10 -5.20 -0.26
CA ALA A 250 -10.44 -5.22 0.31
C ALA A 250 -10.43 -5.52 1.81
N ALA A 251 -9.58 -6.44 2.26
CA ALA A 251 -9.45 -6.77 3.68
C ALA A 251 -8.92 -5.60 4.53
N VAL A 252 -7.88 -4.91 4.07
CA VAL A 252 -7.32 -3.76 4.83
C VAL A 252 -8.21 -2.52 4.75
N GLY A 253 -8.95 -2.35 3.65
CA GLY A 253 -9.92 -1.27 3.46
C GLY A 253 -11.24 -1.49 4.21
N ASP A 254 -11.47 -2.66 4.80
CA ASP A 254 -12.69 -2.94 5.54
C ASP A 254 -12.71 -2.24 6.90
N HIS A 255 -13.33 -1.07 6.91
CA HIS A 255 -13.50 -0.25 8.09
C HIS A 255 -14.48 -0.84 9.14
N LYS A 256 -15.16 -1.94 8.85
CA LYS A 256 -16.04 -2.62 9.82
C LYS A 256 -15.24 -3.45 10.81
N ILE A 257 -14.01 -3.83 10.45
CA ILE A 257 -13.10 -4.55 11.34
C ILE A 257 -12.06 -3.60 11.97
N PRO A 258 -11.67 -3.82 13.24
CA PRO A 258 -10.64 -3.02 13.89
C PRO A 258 -9.32 -2.99 13.10
N LEU A 259 -8.58 -1.88 13.18
CA LEU A 259 -7.32 -1.73 12.43
C LEU A 259 -6.29 -2.80 12.83
N GLU A 260 -6.21 -3.15 14.11
CA GLU A 260 -5.37 -4.25 14.61
C GLU A 260 -5.65 -5.56 13.88
N LYS A 261 -6.93 -5.89 13.65
CA LYS A 261 -7.29 -7.12 12.93
C LYS A 261 -6.86 -7.08 11.46
N ARG A 262 -6.91 -5.89 10.84
CA ARG A 262 -6.44 -5.67 9.47
C ARG A 262 -4.93 -5.85 9.37
N VAL A 263 -4.18 -5.35 10.36
CA VAL A 263 -2.73 -5.55 10.48
C VAL A 263 -2.39 -7.05 10.62
N GLU A 264 -3.13 -7.81 11.44
CA GLU A 264 -2.94 -9.27 11.55
C GLU A 264 -3.20 -10.02 10.23
N ILE A 265 -4.23 -9.60 9.49
CA ILE A 265 -4.53 -10.18 8.18
C ILE A 265 -3.40 -9.90 7.20
N MET A 266 -2.92 -8.64 7.16
CA MET A 266 -1.80 -8.23 6.33
C MET A 266 -0.50 -8.97 6.69
N GLU A 267 -0.18 -9.10 7.98
CA GLU A 267 0.95 -9.89 8.48
C GLU A 267 0.91 -11.33 7.96
N LYS A 268 -0.22 -12.02 8.12
CA LYS A 268 -0.41 -13.39 7.64
C LYS A 268 -0.26 -13.48 6.12
N TRP A 269 -0.80 -12.53 5.37
CA TRP A 269 -0.67 -12.49 3.92
C TRP A 269 0.77 -12.21 3.49
N LEU A 270 1.48 -11.28 4.13
CA LEU A 270 2.88 -11.01 3.86
C LEU A 270 3.75 -12.26 4.07
N ILE A 271 3.48 -13.05 5.12
CA ILE A 271 4.22 -14.29 5.43
C ILE A 271 3.85 -15.40 4.43
N THR A 272 2.57 -15.69 4.26
CA THR A 272 2.10 -16.91 3.59
C THR A 272 1.70 -16.71 2.12
N GLY A 273 1.32 -15.49 1.75
CA GLY A 273 0.68 -15.17 0.47
C GLY A 273 -0.75 -15.67 0.33
N LYS A 274 -1.32 -16.29 1.37
CA LYS A 274 -2.70 -16.79 1.34
C LYS A 274 -3.67 -15.63 1.48
N GLU A 275 -4.54 -15.49 0.49
CA GLU A 275 -5.60 -14.49 0.50
C GLU A 275 -6.67 -14.83 1.54
N PRO A 276 -7.23 -13.83 2.23
CA PRO A 276 -8.44 -14.02 3.03
C PRO A 276 -9.62 -14.45 2.15
N GLU A 277 -10.14 -15.67 2.34
CA GLU A 277 -11.12 -16.29 1.44
C GLU A 277 -12.40 -15.46 1.25
N ILE A 278 -12.97 -14.96 2.34
CA ILE A 278 -14.18 -14.11 2.30
C ILE A 278 -13.96 -12.88 1.41
N TYR A 279 -12.80 -12.24 1.50
CA TYR A 279 -12.51 -11.04 0.71
C TYR A 279 -12.21 -11.40 -0.75
N ARG A 280 -11.57 -12.55 -1.00
CA ARG A 280 -11.35 -13.09 -2.35
C ARG A 280 -12.68 -13.30 -3.08
N GLU A 281 -13.64 -13.98 -2.46
CA GLU A 281 -14.96 -14.20 -3.04
C GLU A 281 -15.70 -12.89 -3.30
N GLN A 282 -15.65 -11.96 -2.35
CA GLN A 282 -16.27 -10.64 -2.49
C GLN A 282 -15.69 -9.82 -3.66
N VAL A 283 -14.37 -9.81 -3.85
CA VAL A 283 -13.76 -9.04 -4.95
C VAL A 283 -14.04 -9.66 -6.31
N GLU A 284 -14.10 -10.99 -6.40
CA GLU A 284 -14.50 -11.68 -7.63
C GLU A 284 -15.96 -11.39 -7.97
N GLN A 285 -16.86 -11.49 -6.99
CA GLN A 285 -18.26 -11.16 -7.21
C GLN A 285 -18.44 -9.71 -7.64
N LYS A 286 -17.82 -8.75 -6.95
CA LYS A 286 -17.85 -7.33 -7.33
C LYS A 286 -17.31 -7.10 -8.74
N ARG A 287 -16.29 -7.87 -9.16
CA ARG A 287 -15.73 -7.77 -10.51
C ARG A 287 -16.74 -8.28 -11.54
N GLN A 288 -17.43 -9.40 -11.27
CA GLN A 288 -18.51 -9.90 -12.13
C GLN A 288 -19.68 -8.92 -12.19
N ASP A 289 -20.11 -8.36 -11.07
CA ASP A 289 -21.20 -7.38 -11.02
C ASP A 289 -20.87 -6.14 -11.88
N MET A 290 -19.62 -5.67 -11.81
CA MET A 290 -19.14 -4.57 -12.65
C MET A 290 -19.13 -4.92 -14.15
N ILE A 291 -18.76 -6.16 -14.51
CA ILE A 291 -18.80 -6.63 -15.90
C ILE A 291 -20.24 -6.69 -16.41
N VAL A 292 -21.17 -7.20 -15.60
CA VAL A 292 -22.60 -7.20 -15.94
C VAL A 292 -23.12 -5.77 -16.11
N ALA A 293 -22.74 -4.85 -15.23
CA ALA A 293 -23.12 -3.44 -15.33
C ALA A 293 -22.55 -2.76 -16.59
N LEU A 294 -21.34 -3.14 -17.04
CA LEU A 294 -20.79 -2.71 -18.33
C LEU A 294 -21.61 -3.27 -19.50
N GLU A 295 -21.90 -4.58 -19.48
CA GLU A 295 -22.67 -5.27 -20.52
C GLU A 295 -24.09 -4.70 -20.66
N ASN A 296 -24.72 -4.32 -19.55
CA ASN A 296 -26.07 -3.76 -19.50
C ASN A 296 -26.13 -2.25 -19.81
N GLY A 297 -24.99 -1.57 -19.95
CA GLY A 297 -24.92 -0.12 -20.16
C GLY A 297 -25.24 0.73 -18.92
N GLU A 298 -25.21 0.12 -17.72
CA GLU A 298 -25.35 0.83 -16.45
C GLU A 298 -24.11 1.68 -16.14
N ILE A 299 -22.94 1.23 -16.61
CA ILE A 299 -21.71 2.03 -16.62
C ILE A 299 -21.57 2.69 -17.98
N LYS A 300 -21.58 4.02 -18.02
CA LYS A 300 -21.42 4.79 -19.26
C LYS A 300 -19.99 5.28 -19.39
N ILE A 301 -19.35 4.95 -20.50
CA ILE A 301 -17.99 5.41 -20.83
C ILE A 301 -18.08 6.28 -22.08
N LYS A 302 -17.59 7.52 -21.97
CA LYS A 302 -17.56 8.48 -23.08
C LYS A 302 -16.13 8.95 -23.30
N ILE A 303 -15.60 8.67 -24.48
CA ILE A 303 -14.27 9.11 -24.89
C ILE A 303 -14.38 10.50 -25.51
N GLU A 304 -13.54 11.42 -25.07
CA GLU A 304 -13.50 12.83 -25.46
C GLU A 304 -12.09 13.19 -25.96
N LYS A 305 -12.02 14.27 -26.75
CA LYS A 305 -10.76 14.85 -27.24
C LYS A 305 -9.80 13.81 -27.86
N GLU A 306 -10.25 13.17 -28.93
CA GLU A 306 -9.44 12.23 -29.73
C GLU A 306 -8.83 11.09 -28.90
N GLY A 307 -9.48 10.67 -27.80
CA GLY A 307 -8.96 9.57 -26.96
C GLY A 307 -8.13 10.00 -25.75
N ASN A 308 -7.94 11.31 -25.52
CA ASN A 308 -7.10 11.79 -24.42
C ASN A 308 -7.83 11.96 -23.10
N ILE A 309 -9.17 12.08 -23.11
CA ILE A 309 -9.99 12.25 -21.92
C ILE A 309 -11.09 11.21 -21.96
N THR A 310 -11.30 10.47 -20.86
CA THR A 310 -12.46 9.58 -20.72
C THR A 310 -13.32 10.02 -19.57
N PHE A 311 -14.62 10.18 -19.83
CA PHE A 311 -15.64 10.35 -18.79
C PHE A 311 -16.29 9.01 -18.48
N VAL A 312 -16.38 8.67 -17.19
CA VAL A 312 -17.01 7.43 -16.72
C VAL A 312 -18.09 7.77 -15.70
N GLU A 313 -19.35 7.48 -16.02
CA GLU A 313 -20.47 7.54 -15.08
C GLU A 313 -20.73 6.14 -14.53
N SER A 314 -20.61 5.96 -13.21
CA SER A 314 -20.83 4.67 -12.56
C SER A 314 -21.19 4.82 -11.08
N ILE A 315 -22.10 3.97 -10.60
CA ILE A 315 -22.32 3.80 -9.15
C ILE A 315 -21.28 2.86 -8.51
N HIS A 316 -20.50 2.13 -9.32
CA HIS A 316 -19.47 1.20 -8.87
C HIS A 316 -18.14 1.93 -8.61
N LEU A 317 -17.33 1.39 -7.70
CA LEU A 317 -15.99 1.90 -7.39
C LEU A 317 -14.94 1.45 -8.42
N ALA A 318 -15.18 1.74 -9.69
CA ALA A 318 -14.32 1.33 -10.81
C ALA A 318 -14.10 2.44 -11.86
N GLY A 319 -14.60 3.66 -11.61
CA GLY A 319 -14.57 4.73 -12.62
C GLY A 319 -13.16 5.08 -13.12
N LEU A 320 -12.16 5.09 -12.22
CA LEU A 320 -10.78 5.38 -12.60
C LEU A 320 -10.14 4.24 -13.41
N SER A 321 -10.28 2.99 -12.98
CA SER A 321 -9.68 1.86 -13.70
C SER A 321 -10.29 1.63 -15.06
N LEU A 322 -11.61 1.80 -15.19
CA LEU A 322 -12.29 1.74 -16.49
C LEU A 322 -11.89 2.92 -17.39
N GLY A 323 -11.75 4.12 -16.81
CA GLY A 323 -11.33 5.29 -17.58
C GLY A 323 -9.90 5.19 -18.10
N TYR A 324 -8.96 4.71 -17.27
CA TYR A 324 -7.56 4.56 -17.68
C TYR A 324 -7.34 3.47 -18.73
N ALA A 325 -8.31 2.55 -18.92
CA ALA A 325 -8.28 1.65 -20.06
C ALA A 325 -8.46 2.39 -21.40
N SER A 326 -9.04 3.59 -21.41
CA SER A 326 -9.35 4.32 -22.65
C SER A 326 -8.51 5.60 -22.84
N SER A 327 -8.12 6.28 -21.76
CA SER A 327 -7.42 7.56 -21.82
C SER A 327 -6.47 7.79 -20.65
N PRO A 328 -5.42 8.61 -20.81
CA PRO A 328 -4.52 8.98 -19.72
C PRO A 328 -5.13 10.01 -18.75
N VAL A 329 -6.23 10.68 -19.11
CA VAL A 329 -7.00 11.58 -18.24
C VAL A 329 -8.41 11.03 -18.07
N VAL A 330 -8.87 10.94 -16.83
CA VAL A 330 -10.17 10.36 -16.47
C VAL A 330 -10.99 11.35 -15.66
N ILE A 331 -12.27 11.46 -16.00
CA ILE A 331 -13.30 12.12 -15.21
C ILE A 331 -14.27 11.01 -14.75
N ALA A 332 -14.11 10.54 -13.51
CA ALA A 332 -15.02 9.58 -12.91
C ALA A 332 -16.14 10.31 -12.16
N TYR A 333 -17.39 9.96 -12.47
CA TYR A 333 -18.59 10.50 -11.88
C TYR A 333 -19.41 9.39 -11.23
N ASN A 334 -19.67 9.52 -9.92
CA ASN A 334 -20.61 8.69 -9.20
C ASN A 334 -21.84 9.54 -8.82
N PRO A 335 -23.01 9.28 -9.44
CA PRO A 335 -24.21 10.08 -9.19
C PRO A 335 -24.84 9.81 -7.82
N ARG A 336 -24.46 8.71 -7.14
CA ARG A 336 -25.14 8.21 -5.93
C ARG A 336 -24.18 7.64 -4.89
N LEU A 337 -23.01 8.25 -4.70
CA LEU A 337 -22.02 7.77 -3.76
C LEU A 337 -22.61 7.78 -2.34
N LYS A 338 -22.71 6.60 -1.71
CA LYS A 338 -23.21 6.48 -0.33
C LYS A 338 -22.05 6.60 0.66
N LEU A 339 -22.10 7.62 1.50
CA LEU A 339 -21.28 7.69 2.71
C LEU A 339 -21.96 6.86 3.81
N LYS A 340 -21.18 6.29 4.76
CA LYS A 340 -21.63 5.27 5.72
C LYS A 340 -22.97 5.56 6.44
N LYS A 341 -23.31 6.83 6.66
CA LYS A 341 -24.54 7.29 7.35
C LYS A 341 -25.08 8.60 6.76
N GLY A 342 -25.27 8.67 5.45
CA GLY A 342 -25.78 9.88 4.81
C GLY A 342 -26.57 9.61 3.55
N GLU A 343 -27.17 10.67 3.04
CA GLU A 343 -27.77 10.69 1.71
C GLU A 343 -26.71 10.37 0.65
N SER A 344 -27.16 9.80 -0.47
CA SER A 344 -26.31 9.62 -1.64
C SER A 344 -25.89 10.99 -2.17
N ILE A 345 -24.59 11.17 -2.39
CA ILE A 345 -24.03 12.42 -2.93
C ILE A 345 -23.51 12.21 -4.35
N GLN A 346 -23.54 13.28 -5.15
CA GLN A 346 -22.86 13.34 -6.44
C GLN A 346 -21.37 13.62 -6.22
N LYS A 347 -20.52 12.71 -6.71
CA LYS A 347 -19.06 12.82 -6.57
C LYS A 347 -18.38 12.77 -7.93
N PHE A 348 -17.54 13.76 -8.18
CA PHE A 348 -16.57 13.76 -9.27
C PHE A 348 -15.15 13.54 -8.74
N THR A 349 -14.38 12.78 -9.51
CA THR A 349 -12.93 12.61 -9.40
C THR A 349 -12.32 12.83 -10.78
N ILE A 350 -11.33 13.70 -10.87
CA ILE A 350 -10.57 13.95 -12.10
C ILE A 350 -9.14 13.52 -11.83
N ALA A 351 -8.62 12.61 -12.63
CA ALA A 351 -7.28 12.06 -12.43
C ALA A 351 -6.52 12.00 -13.75
N GLN A 352 -5.21 12.11 -13.65
CA GLN A 352 -4.28 11.86 -14.74
C GLN A 352 -3.33 10.72 -14.36
N TYR A 353 -2.97 9.88 -15.33
CA TYR A 353 -2.21 8.66 -15.10
C TYR A 353 -0.87 8.93 -14.42
N LYS A 354 -0.21 10.01 -14.84
CA LYS A 354 0.90 10.67 -14.14
C LYS A 354 0.85 12.17 -14.42
N GLU A 355 1.67 12.94 -13.73
CA GLU A 355 1.81 14.37 -14.01
C GLU A 355 2.26 14.62 -15.46
N GLY A 356 1.64 15.61 -16.11
CA GLY A 356 2.01 16.07 -17.45
C GLY A 356 0.97 15.81 -18.54
N TYR A 357 -0.08 15.03 -18.30
CA TYR A 357 -1.17 14.85 -19.29
C TYR A 357 -2.16 16.01 -19.29
N ILE A 358 -2.34 16.67 -18.15
CA ILE A 358 -3.15 17.88 -18.01
C ILE A 358 -2.68 18.70 -16.80
N ASP A 359 -2.82 20.04 -16.90
CA ASP A 359 -2.60 20.95 -15.76
C ASP A 359 -3.79 20.87 -14.78
N LEU A 360 -3.78 19.86 -13.90
CA LEU A 360 -4.82 19.70 -12.87
C LEU A 360 -4.83 20.88 -11.88
N GLY A 361 -3.74 21.62 -11.73
CA GLY A 361 -3.69 22.85 -10.94
C GLY A 361 -4.65 23.91 -11.50
N LYS A 362 -4.57 24.18 -12.80
CA LYS A 362 -5.50 25.08 -13.51
C LYS A 362 -6.93 24.54 -13.56
N VAL A 363 -7.13 23.24 -13.74
CA VAL A 363 -8.48 22.63 -13.65
C VAL A 363 -9.08 22.91 -12.28
N ARG A 364 -8.33 22.61 -11.20
CA ARG A 364 -8.77 22.84 -9.82
C ARG A 364 -9.06 24.31 -9.56
N GLU A 365 -8.21 25.23 -9.99
CA GLU A 365 -8.44 26.68 -9.82
C GLU A 365 -9.76 27.13 -10.47
N LYS A 366 -10.03 26.66 -11.70
CA LYS A 366 -11.28 26.97 -12.41
C LYS A 366 -12.50 26.37 -11.70
N LEU A 367 -12.41 25.12 -11.23
CA LEU A 367 -13.49 24.47 -10.51
C LEU A 367 -13.74 25.11 -9.15
N GLN A 368 -12.70 25.50 -8.42
CA GLN A 368 -12.80 26.19 -7.13
C GLN A 368 -13.56 27.52 -7.24
N LYS A 369 -13.45 28.22 -8.38
CA LYS A 369 -14.23 29.45 -8.66
C LYS A 369 -15.72 29.17 -8.91
N LEU A 370 -16.05 28.01 -9.48
CA LEU A 370 -17.44 27.59 -9.74
C LEU A 370 -18.09 26.95 -8.53
N GLU A 371 -17.31 26.20 -7.76
CA GLU A 371 -17.74 25.47 -6.57
C GLU A 371 -16.56 25.42 -5.59
N PRO A 372 -16.63 26.12 -4.45
CA PRO A 372 -15.59 26.02 -3.44
C PRO A 372 -15.51 24.62 -2.81
N GLY A 373 -14.29 24.13 -2.58
CA GLY A 373 -14.01 22.89 -1.83
C GLY A 373 -13.36 21.79 -2.65
N TRP A 374 -13.00 22.05 -3.91
CA TRP A 374 -12.22 21.13 -4.72
C TRP A 374 -10.80 21.02 -4.19
N GLY A 375 -10.33 19.78 -4.03
CA GLY A 375 -9.02 19.49 -3.45
C GLY A 375 -8.36 18.29 -4.12
N GLY A 376 -7.12 18.00 -3.72
CA GLY A 376 -6.37 16.85 -4.22
C GLY A 376 -4.89 17.13 -4.46
N SER A 377 -4.24 16.22 -5.16
CA SER A 377 -2.81 16.24 -5.50
C SER A 377 -2.59 16.70 -6.95
N PRO A 378 -1.33 16.80 -7.43
CA PRO A 378 -1.03 17.07 -8.84
C PRO A 378 -1.58 16.04 -9.83
N THR A 379 -1.86 14.81 -9.39
CA THR A 379 -2.31 13.71 -10.26
C THR A 379 -3.79 13.37 -10.11
N ILE A 380 -4.44 13.80 -9.03
CA ILE A 380 -5.86 13.51 -8.78
C ILE A 380 -6.51 14.63 -7.99
N ILE A 381 -7.64 15.13 -8.47
CA ILE A 381 -8.49 16.09 -7.76
C ILE A 381 -9.91 15.56 -7.63
N GLY A 382 -10.59 15.98 -6.57
CA GLY A 382 -11.96 15.58 -6.29
C GLY A 382 -12.83 16.78 -5.98
N SER A 383 -14.11 16.64 -6.30
CA SER A 383 -15.21 17.50 -5.83
C SER A 383 -15.23 17.64 -4.30
N PRO A 384 -15.96 18.61 -3.73
CA PRO A 384 -16.04 18.83 -2.29
C PRO A 384 -16.29 17.55 -1.48
N GLN A 385 -15.67 17.45 -0.31
CA GLN A 385 -15.78 16.26 0.55
C GLN A 385 -17.02 16.35 1.43
N GLY A 386 -17.70 15.22 1.62
CA GLY A 386 -18.87 15.12 2.52
C GLY A 386 -20.16 15.76 2.00
N VAL A 387 -20.14 16.43 0.85
CA VAL A 387 -21.31 17.10 0.26
C VAL A 387 -21.45 16.75 -1.22
N SER A 388 -22.67 16.82 -1.75
CA SER A 388 -22.93 16.63 -3.19
C SER A 388 -22.36 17.80 -3.98
N SER A 389 -21.66 17.51 -5.07
CA SER A 389 -21.30 18.54 -6.05
C SER A 389 -22.56 19.11 -6.70
N LYS A 390 -22.52 20.41 -6.97
CA LYS A 390 -23.56 21.20 -7.66
C LYS A 390 -23.27 21.34 -9.15
N LEU A 391 -22.09 20.94 -9.61
CA LEU A 391 -21.67 21.03 -11.01
C LEU A 391 -22.21 19.84 -11.80
N THR A 392 -22.63 20.08 -13.04
CA THR A 392 -23.09 19.02 -13.94
C THR A 392 -21.90 18.34 -14.64
N PRO A 393 -22.07 17.10 -15.13
CA PRO A 393 -21.06 16.42 -15.94
C PRO A 393 -20.55 17.28 -17.12
N GLU A 394 -21.44 17.99 -17.80
CA GLU A 394 -21.12 18.84 -18.96
C GLU A 394 -20.22 20.01 -18.56
N GLN A 395 -20.48 20.63 -17.39
CA GLN A 395 -19.64 21.71 -16.88
C GLN A 395 -18.23 21.22 -16.55
N ILE A 396 -18.12 20.06 -15.90
CA ILE A 396 -16.81 19.45 -15.56
C ILE A 396 -16.03 19.11 -16.84
N ILE A 397 -16.67 18.41 -17.78
CA ILE A 397 -16.05 18.03 -19.06
C ILE A 397 -15.59 19.28 -19.82
N ALA A 398 -16.40 20.35 -19.86
CA ALA A 398 -16.03 21.60 -20.52
C ALA A 398 -14.81 22.27 -19.90
N VAL A 399 -14.69 22.29 -18.56
CA VAL A 399 -13.51 22.85 -17.87
C VAL A 399 -12.26 22.04 -18.20
N VAL A 400 -12.33 20.71 -18.09
CA VAL A 400 -11.19 19.82 -18.37
C VAL A 400 -10.75 19.97 -19.83
N LYS A 401 -11.68 19.90 -20.79
CA LYS A 401 -11.37 20.06 -22.23
C LYS A 401 -10.69 21.38 -22.55
N ARG A 402 -11.14 22.50 -21.96
CA ARG A 402 -10.53 23.83 -22.17
C ARG A 402 -9.10 23.92 -21.64
N VAL A 403 -8.80 23.28 -20.51
CA VAL A 403 -7.44 23.29 -19.96
C VAL A 403 -6.52 22.40 -20.79
N SER A 404 -7.02 21.31 -21.36
CA SER A 404 -6.23 20.48 -22.26
C SER A 404 -5.89 21.12 -23.61
N GLN A 405 -6.48 22.27 -23.98
CA GLN A 405 -6.22 22.95 -25.26
C GLN A 405 -5.03 23.91 -25.22
N THR A 406 -4.62 24.31 -24.02
CA THR A 406 -3.42 25.10 -23.74
C THR A 406 -2.27 24.20 -23.37
#